data_AF-A0A2E0W7Y5-F1
#
_entry.id   AF-A0A2E0W7Y5-F1
#
_cell.length_a   1.000
_cell.length_b   1.000
_cell.length_c   1.000
_cell.angle_alpha   90.00
_cell.angle_beta   90.00
_cell.angle_gamma   90.00
#
_symmetry.space_group_name_H-M   'P 1'
#
loop_
_entity.id
_entity.type
_entity.pdbx_description
1 polymer ?
#
loop_
_entity_poly.entity_id
_entity_poly.type
_entity_poly.pdbx_seq_one_letter_code
_entity_poly.pdbx_strand_id
1 'polypeptide(L)'
;MNFIPNYKISELRPADYNPRVINPDSFESLKESLQKFGIIKPIILNGNGVLTAGHQRIKAMKEIGFTEAPVIMLKNISLHDEIKFNLFHNSIETNKSRVIIKNITSVPYGYSFVPADQYECGENKNSAVVKSIADLYVRYGNWGSVVADDEGNIILNSDYALAMKTYKEPILVYKLSGKLRSNLLHYLGLDYGEYNFKALNIKPYVQLHCQMNRVKSDNREALRSSLYETVVLERISRDKRIVDFGAGKFAYVNYLKEKGFKIFGYEPFFRAKSRSKIDIGFVLNSIMKLEYEVKLNGLFDVVVLDSVINSITSNDYQDFVLTSCNALMKPDGVLYLATRTLESAESKVRASVTTQKGRSIEFLDKDNFSATFREGVWTLQKFHSKESLIKLLTKYFLNVTVSRGSSQHYAVCKNPIRLSDEQYLTALTNEFNIEYPNNYRHNKHEKLVNEILKRVKERNVSCN
;
A
#
# COMPACT_ATOMS: atom_id res chain seq x y z
N MET A 1 14.08 22.06 -17.52
CA MET A 1 14.56 21.25 -16.37
C MET A 1 15.55 22.09 -15.58
N ASN A 2 15.52 22.07 -14.24
CA ASN A 2 16.56 22.71 -13.42
C ASN A 2 17.59 21.65 -12.98
N PHE A 3 18.60 21.40 -13.84
CA PHE A 3 19.66 20.43 -13.59
C PHE A 3 20.96 21.13 -13.17
N ILE A 4 21.55 20.67 -12.07
CA ILE A 4 22.81 21.19 -11.51
C ILE A 4 23.80 20.03 -11.51
N PRO A 5 24.85 20.05 -12.35
CA PRO A 5 25.77 18.91 -12.47
C PRO A 5 26.62 18.66 -11.22
N ASN A 6 26.97 19.72 -10.50
CA ASN A 6 27.91 19.70 -9.37
C ASN A 6 27.29 20.40 -8.16
N TYR A 7 26.34 19.76 -7.48
CA TYR A 7 25.73 20.27 -6.25
C TYR A 7 26.49 19.74 -5.03
N LYS A 8 26.85 20.60 -4.08
CA LYS A 8 27.59 20.21 -2.88
C LYS A 8 26.74 19.32 -1.98
N ILE A 9 27.25 18.12 -1.68
CA ILE A 9 26.56 17.14 -0.83
C ILE A 9 26.39 17.67 0.61
N SER A 10 27.27 18.56 1.07
CA SER A 10 27.17 19.23 2.38
C SER A 10 25.99 20.19 2.49
N GLU A 11 25.47 20.69 1.37
CA GLU A 11 24.34 21.64 1.34
C GLU A 11 22.98 20.92 1.23
N LEU A 12 22.97 19.59 1.21
CA LEU A 12 21.76 18.79 1.14
C LEU A 12 21.06 18.74 2.50
N ARG A 13 19.76 19.01 2.48
CA ARG A 13 18.90 18.78 3.64
C ARG A 13 18.30 17.37 3.55
N PRO A 14 18.47 16.51 4.58
CA PRO A 14 17.82 15.20 4.59
C PRO A 14 16.30 15.40 4.61
N ALA A 15 15.54 14.52 3.95
CA ALA A 15 14.10 14.46 4.20
C ALA A 15 13.85 13.84 5.57
N ASP A 16 12.74 14.23 6.19
CA ASP A 16 12.27 13.65 7.46
C ASP A 16 11.91 12.17 7.34
N TYR A 17 11.78 11.65 6.12
CA TYR A 17 11.38 10.26 5.86
C TYR A 17 12.23 9.63 4.74
N ASN A 18 12.59 8.35 4.91
CA ASN A 18 13.15 7.51 3.84
C ASN A 18 12.39 6.18 3.80
N PRO A 19 11.58 5.91 2.76
CA PRO A 19 10.72 4.73 2.71
C PRO A 19 11.46 3.48 2.23
N ARG A 20 12.78 3.50 2.00
CA ARG A 20 13.54 2.34 1.53
C ARG A 20 14.67 1.98 2.48
N VAL A 21 14.71 0.72 2.88
CA VAL A 21 15.84 0.14 3.62
C VAL A 21 16.70 -0.65 2.63
N ILE A 22 18.00 -0.43 2.66
CA ILE A 22 18.98 -1.19 1.88
C ILE A 22 19.70 -2.14 2.84
N ASN A 23 19.84 -3.41 2.44
CA ASN A 23 20.65 -4.36 3.22
C ASN A 23 22.15 -4.04 3.04
N PRO A 24 23.03 -4.50 3.95
CA PRO A 24 24.46 -4.19 3.89
C PRO A 24 25.12 -4.56 2.56
N ASP A 25 24.87 -5.77 2.04
CA ASP A 25 25.50 -6.26 0.80
C ASP A 25 25.09 -5.44 -0.44
N SER A 26 23.82 -5.02 -0.49
CA SER A 26 23.29 -4.14 -1.53
C SER A 26 23.88 -2.73 -1.42
N PHE A 27 24.18 -2.29 -0.19
CA PHE A 27 24.81 -1.00 0.05
C PHE A 27 26.28 -1.01 -0.38
N GLU A 28 27.03 -2.08 -0.13
CA GLU A 28 28.37 -2.28 -0.68
C GLU A 28 28.33 -2.31 -2.21
N SER A 29 27.42 -3.08 -2.79
CA SER A 29 27.21 -3.15 -4.25
C SER A 29 26.88 -1.77 -4.85
N LEU A 30 26.13 -0.93 -4.13
CA LEU A 30 25.83 0.45 -4.53
C LEU A 30 27.08 1.33 -4.50
N LYS A 31 27.94 1.20 -3.49
CA LYS A 31 29.22 1.92 -3.40
C LYS A 31 30.14 1.54 -4.56
N GLU A 32 30.30 0.25 -4.83
CA GLU A 32 31.09 -0.23 -5.98
C GLU A 32 30.55 0.32 -7.31
N SER A 33 29.23 0.28 -7.50
CA SER A 33 28.59 0.84 -8.69
C SER A 33 28.89 2.33 -8.85
N LEU A 34 28.82 3.11 -7.78
CA LEU A 34 29.13 4.54 -7.81
C LEU A 34 30.59 4.82 -8.15
N GLN A 35 31.53 4.02 -7.63
CA GLN A 35 32.95 4.13 -7.96
C GLN A 35 33.23 3.75 -9.43
N LYS A 36 32.53 2.73 -9.95
CA LYS A 36 32.76 2.17 -11.29
C LYS A 36 32.11 2.97 -12.41
N PHE A 37 30.90 3.48 -12.22
CA PHE A 37 30.13 4.16 -13.26
C PHE A 37 29.94 5.66 -12.99
N GLY A 38 30.33 6.14 -11.81
CA GLY A 38 29.97 7.48 -11.36
C GLY A 38 28.48 7.60 -11.06
N ILE A 39 28.01 8.84 -10.95
CA ILE A 39 26.62 9.14 -10.57
C ILE A 39 25.76 9.22 -11.84
N ILE A 40 25.40 8.05 -12.39
CA ILE A 40 24.64 7.92 -13.64
C ILE A 40 23.15 8.32 -13.54
N LYS A 41 22.65 8.45 -12.29
CA LYS A 41 21.31 8.94 -11.99
C LYS A 41 21.41 10.17 -11.10
N PRO A 42 20.80 11.30 -11.46
CA PRO A 42 20.80 12.48 -10.62
C PRO A 42 19.96 12.25 -9.36
N ILE A 43 20.26 13.06 -8.35
CA ILE A 43 19.52 13.19 -7.11
C ILE A 43 18.37 14.17 -7.34
N ILE A 44 17.21 13.93 -6.74
CA ILE A 44 16.08 14.87 -6.84
C ILE A 44 15.97 15.63 -5.53
N LEU A 45 15.97 16.95 -5.62
CA LEU A 45 15.68 17.86 -4.51
C LEU A 45 14.39 18.63 -4.75
N ASN A 46 13.70 18.98 -3.68
CA ASN A 46 12.65 20.00 -3.76
C ASN A 46 13.25 21.42 -3.79
N GLY A 47 12.40 22.43 -3.96
CA GLY A 47 12.81 23.82 -4.10
C GLY A 47 13.51 24.41 -2.86
N ASN A 48 13.44 23.72 -1.72
CA ASN A 48 14.08 24.12 -0.47
C ASN A 48 15.40 23.36 -0.21
N GLY A 49 15.88 22.57 -1.19
CA GLY A 49 17.10 21.76 -1.08
C GLY A 49 16.93 20.48 -0.25
N VAL A 50 15.69 20.05 0.02
CA VAL A 50 15.41 18.80 0.74
C VAL A 50 15.47 17.61 -0.23
N LEU A 51 16.10 16.54 0.22
CA LEU A 51 16.33 15.32 -0.54
C LEU A 51 15.02 14.55 -0.78
N THR A 52 14.48 14.64 -1.99
CA THR A 52 13.25 13.94 -2.39
C THR A 52 13.53 12.49 -2.83
N ALA A 53 14.58 12.27 -3.62
CA ALA A 53 14.95 10.94 -4.10
C ALA A 53 16.48 10.76 -4.19
N GLY A 54 16.97 9.55 -3.90
CA GLY A 54 18.40 9.24 -3.89
C GLY A 54 19.08 9.17 -2.52
N HIS A 55 18.30 9.01 -1.45
CA HIS A 55 18.77 8.83 -0.07
C HIS A 55 19.93 7.84 0.07
N GLN A 56 19.79 6.61 -0.43
CA GLN A 56 20.83 5.59 -0.32
C GLN A 56 22.09 5.94 -1.13
N ARG A 57 21.92 6.58 -2.30
CA ARG A 57 23.04 7.06 -3.11
C ARG A 57 23.82 8.16 -2.39
N ILE A 58 23.15 9.12 -1.76
CA ILE A 58 23.83 10.17 -0.97
C ILE A 58 24.58 9.58 0.22
N LYS A 59 23.99 8.61 0.92
CA LYS A 59 24.67 7.90 2.01
C LYS A 59 25.93 7.19 1.52
N ALA A 60 25.82 6.41 0.44
CA ALA A 60 26.93 5.71 -0.17
C ALA A 60 28.02 6.68 -0.65
N MET A 61 27.65 7.74 -1.38
CA MET A 61 28.55 8.80 -1.85
C MET A 61 29.37 9.43 -0.73
N LYS A 62 28.74 9.77 0.40
CA LYS A 62 29.44 10.32 1.57
C LYS A 62 30.50 9.35 2.11
N GLU A 63 30.18 8.06 2.14
CA GLU A 63 31.07 7.03 2.67
C GLU A 63 32.28 6.75 1.76
N ILE A 64 32.09 6.83 0.45
CA ILE A 64 33.19 6.69 -0.54
C ILE A 64 33.91 8.01 -0.86
N GLY A 65 33.59 9.11 -0.16
CA GLY A 65 34.32 10.37 -0.23
C GLY A 65 33.90 11.35 -1.34
N PHE A 66 32.73 11.19 -1.97
CA PHE A 66 32.22 12.17 -2.93
C PHE A 66 31.76 13.44 -2.21
N THR A 67 32.11 14.60 -2.78
CA THR A 67 31.75 15.93 -2.25
C THR A 67 30.62 16.60 -3.03
N GLU A 68 30.42 16.21 -4.28
CA GLU A 68 29.45 16.79 -5.21
C GLU A 68 28.61 15.73 -5.90
N ALA A 69 27.37 16.08 -6.26
CA ALA A 69 26.46 15.20 -6.97
C ALA A 69 25.61 15.96 -8.02
N PRO A 70 25.26 15.31 -9.14
CA PRO A 70 24.29 15.83 -10.10
C PRO A 70 22.88 15.84 -9.48
N VAL A 71 22.20 16.97 -9.56
CA VAL A 71 20.90 17.22 -8.94
C VAL A 71 19.90 17.74 -9.96
N ILE A 72 18.64 17.30 -9.86
CA ILE A 72 17.49 17.95 -10.47
C ILE A 72 16.66 18.60 -9.35
N MET A 73 16.41 19.90 -9.45
CA MET A 73 15.58 20.63 -8.49
C MET A 73 14.15 20.81 -8.98
N LEU A 74 13.18 20.35 -8.20
CA LEU A 74 11.75 20.50 -8.44
C LEU A 74 11.20 21.72 -7.72
N LYS A 75 10.32 22.48 -8.37
CA LYS A 75 9.67 23.66 -7.76
C LYS A 75 8.31 23.27 -7.17
N ASN A 76 8.00 23.79 -5.98
CA ASN A 76 6.68 23.74 -5.33
C ASN A 76 6.04 22.35 -5.31
N ILE A 77 6.81 21.34 -4.90
CA ILE A 77 6.33 19.97 -4.83
C ILE A 77 5.49 19.72 -3.58
N SER A 78 4.36 19.03 -3.74
CA SER A 78 3.60 18.52 -2.59
C SER A 78 4.27 17.28 -1.99
N LEU A 79 4.14 17.09 -0.66
CA LEU A 79 4.66 15.91 0.04
C LEU A 79 4.18 14.58 -0.59
N HIS A 80 2.96 14.56 -1.12
CA HIS A 80 2.41 13.42 -1.85
C HIS A 80 3.25 13.05 -3.08
N ASP A 81 3.44 14.04 -3.96
CA ASP A 81 4.16 13.81 -5.20
C ASP A 81 5.65 13.61 -4.90
N GLU A 82 6.19 14.13 -3.79
CA GLU A 82 7.56 13.87 -3.33
C GLU A 82 7.80 12.38 -3.10
N ILE A 83 6.89 11.73 -2.37
CA ILE A 83 6.93 10.27 -2.19
C ILE A 83 6.72 9.58 -3.53
N LYS A 84 5.78 10.04 -4.37
CA LYS A 84 5.59 9.46 -5.69
C LYS A 84 6.89 9.52 -6.52
N PHE A 85 7.61 10.64 -6.56
CA PHE A 85 8.93 10.71 -7.21
C PHE A 85 9.93 9.75 -6.58
N ASN A 86 9.97 9.65 -5.25
CA ASN A 86 10.83 8.70 -4.56
C ASN A 86 10.52 7.25 -4.99
N LEU A 87 9.24 6.87 -5.07
CA LEU A 87 8.81 5.54 -5.53
C LEU A 87 9.19 5.31 -7.01
N PHE A 88 8.89 6.25 -7.91
CA PHE A 88 9.23 6.12 -9.34
C PHE A 88 10.75 6.07 -9.59
N HIS A 89 11.51 6.96 -8.95
CA HIS A 89 12.98 7.00 -9.05
C HIS A 89 13.62 5.75 -8.42
N ASN A 90 13.00 5.27 -7.34
CA ASN A 90 13.24 4.05 -6.59
C ASN A 90 13.15 2.72 -7.36
N SER A 91 12.15 2.58 -8.21
CA SER A 91 11.50 1.27 -8.37
C SER A 91 11.06 0.93 -9.78
N ILE A 92 11.07 1.91 -10.67
CA ILE A 92 10.69 1.71 -12.07
C ILE A 92 11.97 1.76 -12.90
N GLU A 93 12.75 0.69 -12.78
CA GLU A 93 13.88 0.43 -13.67
C GLU A 93 13.39 -0.39 -14.86
N THR A 94 12.49 0.20 -15.66
CA THR A 94 11.88 -0.50 -16.79
C THR A 94 12.49 -0.04 -18.11
N ASN A 95 13.14 -0.99 -18.79
CA ASN A 95 13.58 -0.86 -20.18
C ASN A 95 12.78 -1.76 -21.10
N LYS A 96 11.45 -1.75 -20.93
CA LYS A 96 10.56 -2.60 -21.73
C LYS A 96 10.33 -2.01 -23.12
N SER A 97 10.37 -0.69 -23.22
CA SER A 97 10.14 0.06 -24.45
C SER A 97 11.49 0.37 -25.14
N ARG A 98 11.59 0.13 -26.45
CA ARG A 98 12.82 0.45 -27.20
C ARG A 98 12.90 1.95 -27.46
N VAL A 99 14.00 2.60 -27.08
CA VAL A 99 14.27 4.00 -27.44
C VAL A 99 15.72 4.14 -27.89
N ILE A 100 15.95 4.83 -29.01
CA ILE A 100 17.27 5.00 -29.62
C ILE A 100 17.54 6.48 -29.92
N ILE A 101 18.73 6.95 -29.57
CA ILE A 101 19.26 8.27 -29.92
C ILE A 101 19.98 8.15 -31.27
N LYS A 102 19.57 8.93 -32.27
CA LYS A 102 20.05 8.78 -33.67
C LYS A 102 21.54 9.12 -33.82
N ASN A 103 21.98 10.24 -33.24
CA ASN A 103 23.33 10.78 -33.40
C ASN A 103 24.11 10.69 -32.07
N ILE A 104 24.20 9.48 -31.51
CA ILE A 104 24.86 9.29 -30.21
C ILE A 104 26.35 9.70 -30.23
N THR A 105 27.00 9.66 -31.39
CA THR A 105 28.41 10.06 -31.55
C THR A 105 28.64 11.54 -31.25
N SER A 106 27.65 12.41 -31.48
CA SER A 106 27.74 13.84 -31.14
C SER A 106 27.40 14.15 -29.68
N VAL A 107 26.87 13.18 -28.92
CA VAL A 107 26.59 13.33 -27.50
C VAL A 107 27.86 13.01 -26.71
N PRO A 108 28.38 13.92 -25.87
CA PRO A 108 29.57 13.64 -25.07
C PRO A 108 29.26 12.63 -23.96
N TYR A 109 30.31 11.99 -23.42
CA TYR A 109 30.19 11.12 -22.26
C TYR A 109 29.72 11.90 -21.03
N GLY A 110 28.89 11.26 -20.20
CA GLY A 110 28.26 11.90 -19.05
C GLY A 110 26.94 12.59 -19.40
N TYR A 111 26.57 13.63 -18.65
CA TYR A 111 25.26 14.27 -18.77
C TYR A 111 25.17 15.22 -19.97
N SER A 112 24.11 15.10 -20.76
CA SER A 112 23.77 16.00 -21.85
C SER A 112 22.28 16.04 -22.11
N PHE A 113 21.77 17.17 -22.59
CA PHE A 113 20.38 17.26 -23.06
C PHE A 113 20.29 16.79 -24.51
N VAL A 114 19.36 15.89 -24.79
CA VAL A 114 19.06 15.41 -26.15
C VAL A 114 17.65 15.87 -26.54
N PRO A 115 17.50 16.70 -27.58
CA PRO A 115 16.21 17.16 -28.09
C PRO A 115 15.26 16.03 -28.54
N ALA A 116 13.96 16.30 -28.49
CA ALA A 116 12.91 15.32 -28.81
C ALA A 116 12.98 14.76 -30.23
N ASP A 117 13.50 15.50 -31.20
CA ASP A 117 13.67 15.08 -32.59
C ASP A 117 14.91 14.19 -32.82
N GLN A 118 15.84 14.15 -31.86
CA GLN A 118 17.09 13.38 -31.96
C GLN A 118 17.00 11.96 -31.40
N TYR A 119 15.84 11.53 -30.91
CA TYR A 119 15.60 10.15 -30.49
C TYR A 119 14.28 9.59 -31.02
N GLU A 120 14.23 8.28 -31.21
CA GLU A 120 13.07 7.53 -31.68
C GLU A 120 12.61 6.55 -30.62
N CYS A 121 11.30 6.44 -30.50
CA CYS A 121 10.66 5.54 -29.57
C CYS A 121 9.89 4.47 -30.34
N GLY A 122 10.06 3.21 -29.95
CA GLY A 122 9.25 2.10 -30.40
C GLY A 122 7.90 2.03 -29.68
N GLU A 123 7.27 0.87 -29.78
CA GLU A 123 5.98 0.60 -29.13
C GLU A 123 6.03 0.78 -27.60
N ASN A 124 4.98 1.39 -27.06
CA ASN A 124 4.80 1.56 -25.62
C ASN A 124 4.42 0.22 -24.96
N LYS A 125 5.37 -0.44 -24.32
CA LYS A 125 5.12 -1.70 -23.59
C LYS A 125 4.73 -1.50 -22.12
N ASN A 126 4.58 -0.25 -21.66
CA ASN A 126 4.36 0.07 -20.26
C ASN A 126 3.49 1.34 -20.08
N SER A 127 2.30 1.34 -20.69
CA SER A 127 1.46 2.54 -20.81
C SER A 127 1.03 3.14 -19.46
N ALA A 128 0.79 2.30 -18.45
CA ALA A 128 0.44 2.73 -17.09
C ALA A 128 1.59 3.53 -16.43
N VAL A 129 2.85 3.08 -16.58
CA VAL A 129 4.03 3.81 -16.10
C VAL A 129 4.22 5.12 -16.86
N VAL A 130 4.19 5.06 -18.19
CA VAL A 130 4.39 6.23 -19.06
C VAL A 130 3.36 7.31 -18.77
N LYS A 131 2.08 6.93 -18.60
CA LYS A 131 1.01 7.85 -18.17
C LYS A 131 1.30 8.48 -16.82
N SER A 132 1.77 7.69 -15.85
CA SER A 132 2.06 8.20 -14.50
C SER A 132 3.25 9.15 -14.47
N ILE A 133 4.27 8.90 -15.31
CA ILE A 133 5.41 9.80 -15.52
C ILE A 133 4.93 11.10 -16.17
N ALA A 134 4.10 10.98 -17.21
CA ALA A 134 3.49 12.13 -17.88
C ALA A 134 2.67 13.00 -16.91
N ASP A 135 1.86 12.41 -16.03
CA ASP A 135 1.09 13.14 -15.01
C ASP A 135 1.99 13.96 -14.08
N LEU A 136 3.16 13.44 -13.70
CA LEU A 136 4.14 14.16 -12.88
C LEU A 136 4.83 15.27 -13.68
N TYR A 137 5.16 15.01 -14.95
CA TYR A 137 5.72 16.01 -15.85
C TYR A 137 4.76 17.19 -16.05
N VAL A 138 3.46 16.96 -16.26
CA VAL A 138 2.46 18.04 -16.43
C VAL A 138 2.41 18.94 -15.20
N ARG A 139 2.65 18.41 -13.99
CA ARG A 139 2.60 19.17 -12.73
C ARG A 139 3.91 19.91 -12.42
N TYR A 140 5.06 19.28 -12.68
CA TYR A 140 6.36 19.74 -12.16
C TYR A 140 7.41 19.99 -13.23
N GLY A 141 7.06 19.77 -14.50
CA GLY A 141 7.96 19.79 -15.63
C GLY A 141 8.94 18.60 -15.63
N ASN A 142 10.01 18.75 -16.38
CA ASN A 142 11.06 17.75 -16.55
C ASN A 142 11.78 17.42 -15.21
N TRP A 143 11.83 16.13 -14.83
CA TRP A 143 12.28 15.68 -13.50
C TRP A 143 13.19 14.44 -13.47
N GLY A 144 13.36 13.75 -14.60
CA GLY A 144 14.09 12.48 -14.68
C GLY A 144 15.23 12.52 -15.68
N SER A 145 16.05 11.46 -15.68
CA SER A 145 17.09 11.23 -16.68
C SER A 145 17.02 9.81 -17.22
N VAL A 146 17.71 9.59 -18.33
CA VAL A 146 17.91 8.28 -18.95
C VAL A 146 19.40 7.95 -19.04
N VAL A 147 19.74 6.67 -19.19
CA VAL A 147 21.11 6.23 -19.48
C VAL A 147 21.15 5.64 -20.88
N ALA A 148 22.11 6.08 -21.69
CA ALA A 148 22.34 5.56 -23.03
C ALA A 148 23.73 4.92 -23.16
N ASP A 149 23.83 3.87 -23.99
CA ASP A 149 25.11 3.30 -24.38
C ASP A 149 25.72 3.99 -25.60
N ASP A 150 26.91 3.56 -26.01
CA ASP A 150 27.64 4.10 -27.17
C ASP A 150 26.98 3.81 -28.53
N GLU A 151 25.99 2.92 -28.58
CA GLU A 151 25.19 2.60 -29.76
C GLU A 151 23.92 3.46 -29.82
N GLY A 152 23.68 4.29 -28.81
CA GLY A 152 22.51 5.17 -28.71
C GLY A 152 21.29 4.49 -28.13
N ASN A 153 21.37 3.22 -27.69
CA ASN A 153 20.26 2.57 -27.04
C ASN A 153 20.06 3.17 -25.65
N ILE A 154 18.83 3.54 -25.32
CA ILE A 154 18.48 3.86 -23.94
C ILE A 154 18.38 2.54 -23.16
N ILE A 155 19.31 2.35 -22.23
CA ILE A 155 19.46 1.17 -21.38
C ILE A 155 19.01 1.41 -19.95
N LEU A 156 18.46 2.59 -19.63
CA LEU A 156 17.79 2.85 -18.36
C LEU A 156 16.72 3.93 -18.51
N ASN A 157 15.55 3.68 -17.91
CA ASN A 157 14.41 4.61 -17.83
C ASN A 157 13.84 5.01 -19.20
N SER A 158 13.76 4.03 -20.12
CA SER A 158 13.18 4.21 -21.46
C SER A 158 11.75 4.77 -21.42
N ASP A 159 10.95 4.42 -20.41
CA ASP A 159 9.56 4.87 -20.26
C ASP A 159 9.47 6.38 -19.96
N TYR A 160 10.51 6.97 -19.34
CA TYR A 160 10.60 8.43 -19.18
C TYR A 160 10.83 9.13 -20.52
N ALA A 161 11.74 8.61 -21.35
CA ALA A 161 11.95 9.16 -22.70
C ALA A 161 10.68 9.07 -23.55
N LEU A 162 9.94 7.96 -23.45
CA LEU A 162 8.66 7.81 -24.15
C LEU A 162 7.61 8.83 -23.68
N ALA A 163 7.52 9.08 -22.37
CA ALA A 163 6.64 10.11 -21.83
C ALA A 163 7.04 11.50 -22.36
N MET A 164 8.33 11.85 -22.33
CA MET A 164 8.81 13.15 -22.82
C MET A 164 8.63 13.34 -24.32
N LYS A 165 8.76 12.26 -25.11
CA LYS A 165 8.49 12.28 -26.56
C LYS A 165 7.08 12.76 -26.87
N THR A 166 6.10 12.37 -26.06
CA THR A 166 4.69 12.76 -26.22
C THR A 166 4.51 14.28 -26.12
N TYR A 167 5.32 14.95 -25.30
CA TYR A 167 5.30 16.40 -25.10
C TYR A 167 6.36 17.15 -25.92
N LYS A 168 7.10 16.44 -26.80
CA LYS A 168 8.22 16.99 -27.58
C LYS A 168 9.30 17.66 -26.71
N GLU A 169 9.52 17.14 -25.51
CA GLU A 169 10.49 17.67 -24.56
C GLU A 169 11.89 17.05 -24.75
N PRO A 170 12.96 17.84 -24.55
CA PRO A 170 14.31 17.28 -24.43
C PRO A 170 14.41 16.39 -23.19
N ILE A 171 15.28 15.38 -23.28
CA ILE A 171 15.60 14.47 -22.17
C ILE A 171 17.02 14.69 -21.68
N LEU A 172 17.24 14.54 -20.38
CA LEU A 172 18.58 14.51 -19.80
C LEU A 172 19.14 13.08 -19.93
N VAL A 173 20.23 12.94 -20.67
CA VAL A 173 20.89 11.65 -20.96
C VAL A 173 22.21 11.59 -20.24
N TYR A 174 22.48 10.47 -19.55
CA TYR A 174 23.83 10.09 -19.16
C TYR A 174 24.38 9.08 -20.18
N LYS A 175 25.36 9.49 -20.99
CA LYS A 175 26.02 8.57 -21.94
C LYS A 175 27.14 7.82 -21.25
N LEU A 176 27.04 6.48 -21.27
CA LEU A 176 28.00 5.56 -20.70
C LEU A 176 28.85 4.91 -21.80
N SER A 177 30.14 4.69 -21.51
CA SER A 177 30.99 3.87 -22.38
C SER A 177 30.48 2.43 -22.53
N GLY A 178 30.48 1.92 -23.75
CA GLY A 178 30.09 0.56 -24.10
C GLY A 178 30.90 -0.51 -23.37
N LYS A 179 32.15 -0.21 -22.98
CA LYS A 179 32.99 -1.10 -22.14
C LYS A 179 32.40 -1.36 -20.75
N LEU A 180 31.56 -0.44 -20.26
CA LEU A 180 30.92 -0.52 -18.96
C LEU A 180 29.49 -1.06 -19.02
N ARG A 181 28.92 -1.25 -20.22
CA ARG A 181 27.52 -1.68 -20.41
C ARG A 181 27.20 -3.03 -19.76
N SER A 182 28.00 -4.06 -20.04
CA SER A 182 27.79 -5.41 -19.48
C SER A 182 27.90 -5.42 -17.96
N ASN A 183 28.85 -4.66 -17.42
CA ASN A 183 28.99 -4.47 -15.99
C ASN A 183 27.77 -3.76 -15.40
N LEU A 184 27.28 -2.68 -16.03
CA LEU A 184 26.13 -1.94 -15.52
C LEU A 184 24.87 -2.81 -15.45
N LEU A 185 24.62 -3.65 -16.46
CA LEU A 185 23.46 -4.55 -16.48
C LEU A 185 23.47 -5.55 -15.31
N HIS A 186 24.66 -5.99 -14.85
CA HIS A 186 24.77 -6.80 -13.66
C HIS A 186 24.30 -6.05 -12.41
N TYR A 187 24.77 -4.82 -12.21
CA TYR A 187 24.35 -3.98 -11.08
C TYR A 187 22.86 -3.59 -11.17
N LEU A 188 22.34 -3.24 -12.35
CA LEU A 188 20.90 -2.94 -12.55
C LEU A 188 19.97 -4.14 -12.29
N GLY A 189 20.49 -5.37 -12.35
CA GLY A 189 19.74 -6.57 -12.01
C GLY A 189 19.65 -6.85 -10.50
N LEU A 190 20.39 -6.12 -9.67
CA LEU A 190 20.38 -6.26 -8.22
C LEU A 190 19.21 -5.46 -7.62
N ASP A 191 18.38 -6.10 -6.81
CA ASP A 191 17.33 -5.40 -6.07
C ASP A 191 17.93 -4.66 -4.86
N TYR A 192 18.21 -3.37 -5.03
CA TYR A 192 18.86 -2.53 -4.01
C TYR A 192 17.95 -2.12 -2.83
N GLY A 193 16.85 -2.83 -2.58
CA GLY A 193 16.16 -2.74 -1.30
C GLY A 193 14.65 -2.79 -1.38
N GLU A 194 14.05 -3.06 -0.24
CA GLU A 194 12.62 -3.24 -0.09
C GLU A 194 11.93 -1.94 0.32
N TYR A 195 10.68 -1.76 -0.11
CA TYR A 195 9.84 -0.72 0.45
C TYR A 195 9.61 -0.97 1.95
N ASN A 196 9.61 0.11 2.72
CA ASN A 196 9.33 0.11 4.14
C ASN A 196 8.50 1.34 4.48
N PHE A 197 7.20 1.12 4.65
CA PHE A 197 6.26 2.19 4.99
C PHE A 197 6.18 2.47 6.50
N LYS A 198 6.93 1.76 7.35
CA LYS A 198 6.91 1.99 8.81
C LYS A 198 7.35 3.40 9.18
N ALA A 199 8.30 3.97 8.43
CA ALA A 199 8.78 5.35 8.63
C ALA A 199 7.67 6.41 8.44
N LEU A 200 6.59 6.09 7.71
CA LEU A 200 5.45 6.99 7.53
C LEU A 200 4.58 7.10 8.81
N ASN A 201 4.81 6.26 9.83
CA ASN A 201 4.09 6.24 11.10
C ASN A 201 2.55 6.34 10.93
N ILE A 202 2.03 5.59 9.96
CA ILE A 202 0.62 5.62 9.58
C ILE A 202 -0.23 5.05 10.71
N LYS A 203 -1.04 5.91 11.32
CA LYS A 203 -1.90 5.56 12.45
C LYS A 203 -3.17 4.84 11.99
N PRO A 204 -3.68 3.81 12.71
CA PRO A 204 -4.86 3.05 12.28
C PRO A 204 -6.08 3.91 11.89
N TYR A 205 -6.35 5.00 12.62
CA TYR A 205 -7.51 5.85 12.36
C TYR A 205 -7.54 6.52 11.00
N VAL A 206 -6.40 6.68 10.32
CA VAL A 206 -6.39 7.25 8.95
C VAL A 206 -6.97 6.27 7.93
N GLN A 207 -7.11 4.99 8.28
CA GLN A 207 -7.72 4.00 7.39
C GLN A 207 -9.22 4.21 7.19
N LEU A 208 -9.86 5.12 7.95
CA LEU A 208 -11.22 5.59 7.67
C LEU A 208 -11.38 6.15 6.24
N HIS A 209 -10.30 6.70 5.66
CA HIS A 209 -10.29 7.23 4.29
C HIS A 209 -10.29 6.12 3.22
N CYS A 210 -10.17 4.85 3.63
CA CYS A 210 -10.26 3.68 2.78
C CYS A 210 -11.66 3.02 2.82
N GLN A 211 -12.56 3.49 3.69
CA GLN A 211 -13.92 2.92 3.81
C GLN A 211 -14.70 3.07 2.50
N MET A 212 -15.33 1.98 2.07
CA MET A 212 -16.19 1.99 0.89
C MET A 212 -17.49 2.76 1.16
N ASN A 213 -17.88 3.64 0.24
CA ASN A 213 -19.16 4.35 0.30
C ASN A 213 -20.30 3.43 -0.14
N ARG A 214 -20.73 2.52 0.72
CA ARG A 214 -21.92 1.68 0.51
C ARG A 214 -23.14 2.46 1.00
N VAL A 215 -23.92 3.02 0.07
CA VAL A 215 -25.10 3.85 0.40
C VAL A 215 -26.34 3.20 -0.22
N LYS A 216 -27.46 3.12 0.49
CA LYS A 216 -28.78 2.89 -0.13
C LYS A 216 -29.08 4.12 -1.00
N SER A 217 -29.09 3.98 -2.33
CA SER A 217 -29.88 4.86 -3.20
C SER A 217 -31.03 4.04 -3.78
N ASP A 218 -32.11 4.72 -4.17
CA ASP A 218 -33.27 4.10 -4.82
C ASP A 218 -32.91 3.44 -6.16
N ASN A 219 -31.70 3.70 -6.68
CA ASN A 219 -31.08 2.95 -7.75
C ASN A 219 -30.32 1.73 -7.21
N ARG A 220 -30.72 0.53 -7.66
CA ARG A 220 -30.18 -0.79 -7.30
C ARG A 220 -28.66 -0.98 -7.52
N GLU A 221 -27.97 0.01 -8.07
CA GLU A 221 -26.53 0.03 -8.40
C GLU A 221 -25.62 0.64 -7.32
N ALA A 222 -26.16 1.15 -6.21
CA ALA A 222 -25.31 1.72 -5.17
C ALA A 222 -24.52 0.65 -4.39
N LEU A 223 -23.29 0.41 -4.86
CA LEU A 223 -22.14 -0.28 -4.23
C LEU A 223 -22.49 -1.37 -3.21
N ARG A 224 -22.99 -2.49 -3.74
CA ARG A 224 -23.17 -3.74 -2.99
C ARG A 224 -21.81 -4.30 -2.56
N SER A 225 -21.78 -4.98 -1.41
CA SER A 225 -20.61 -5.75 -0.98
C SER A 225 -20.55 -7.06 -1.74
N SER A 226 -19.43 -7.32 -2.42
CA SER A 226 -19.23 -8.59 -3.08
C SER A 226 -19.20 -9.76 -2.09
N LEU A 227 -18.65 -9.60 -0.89
CA LEU A 227 -18.68 -10.64 0.14
C LEU A 227 -20.12 -10.98 0.55
N TYR A 228 -20.91 -9.96 0.85
CA TYR A 228 -22.29 -10.19 1.29
C TYR A 228 -23.12 -10.84 0.19
N GLU A 229 -23.09 -10.29 -1.02
CA GLU A 229 -23.93 -10.77 -2.12
C GLU A 229 -23.54 -12.17 -2.62
N THR A 230 -22.26 -12.53 -2.60
CA THR A 230 -21.78 -13.79 -3.19
C THR A 230 -21.56 -14.93 -2.19
N VAL A 231 -21.45 -14.62 -0.90
CA VAL A 231 -21.10 -15.63 0.12
C VAL A 231 -22.05 -15.58 1.31
N VAL A 232 -22.25 -14.40 1.93
CA VAL A 232 -22.92 -14.33 3.22
C VAL A 232 -24.43 -14.54 3.10
N LEU A 233 -25.10 -13.80 2.21
CA LEU A 233 -26.57 -13.75 2.15
C LEU A 233 -27.21 -15.12 1.84
N GLU A 234 -26.52 -15.99 1.10
CA GLU A 234 -27.00 -17.34 0.78
C GLU A 234 -26.78 -18.36 1.92
N ARG A 235 -26.00 -18.01 2.94
CA ARG A 235 -25.51 -18.95 3.96
C ARG A 235 -25.89 -18.58 5.39
N ILE A 236 -26.57 -17.45 5.58
CA ILE A 236 -27.10 -17.01 6.87
C ILE A 236 -28.61 -17.27 6.98
N SER A 237 -29.09 -17.40 8.21
CA SER A 237 -30.51 -17.56 8.53
C SER A 237 -30.91 -16.71 9.73
N ARG A 238 -32.21 -16.47 9.93
CA ARG A 238 -32.73 -15.51 10.93
C ARG A 238 -32.57 -15.98 12.37
N ASP A 239 -32.41 -17.28 12.59
CA ASP A 239 -32.14 -17.88 13.89
C ASP A 239 -30.69 -17.62 14.36
N LYS A 240 -29.76 -17.41 13.43
CA LYS A 240 -28.34 -17.19 13.71
C LYS A 240 -28.07 -15.78 14.21
N ARG A 241 -27.15 -15.67 15.18
CA ARG A 241 -26.62 -14.40 15.68
C ARG A 241 -25.37 -14.03 14.90
N ILE A 242 -25.39 -12.82 14.34
CA ILE A 242 -24.39 -12.34 13.40
C ILE A 242 -23.72 -11.09 13.97
N VAL A 243 -22.41 -10.95 13.80
CA VAL A 243 -21.68 -9.70 14.03
C VAL A 243 -20.89 -9.30 12.80
N ASP A 244 -21.11 -8.09 12.31
CA ASP A 244 -20.29 -7.44 11.27
C ASP A 244 -19.17 -6.65 11.95
N PHE A 245 -17.94 -7.18 11.85
CA PHE A 245 -16.77 -6.64 12.50
C PHE A 245 -16.01 -5.75 11.50
N GLY A 246 -16.03 -4.43 11.71
CA GLY A 246 -15.65 -3.44 10.71
C GLY A 246 -16.81 -3.10 9.75
N ALA A 247 -18.00 -2.85 10.31
CA ALA A 247 -19.25 -2.65 9.57
C ALA A 247 -19.30 -1.35 8.73
N GLY A 248 -18.24 -0.53 8.73
CA GLY A 248 -18.16 0.73 8.00
C GLY A 248 -19.33 1.65 8.37
N LYS A 249 -20.20 1.94 7.40
CA LYS A 249 -21.38 2.79 7.59
C LYS A 249 -22.64 2.04 8.05
N PHE A 250 -22.50 0.79 8.50
CA PHE A 250 -23.60 -0.06 8.99
C PHE A 250 -24.67 -0.38 7.93
N ALA A 251 -24.35 -0.26 6.64
CA ALA A 251 -25.33 -0.44 5.56
C ALA A 251 -25.96 -1.85 5.58
N TYR A 252 -25.16 -2.90 5.63
CA TYR A 252 -25.64 -4.29 5.68
C TYR A 252 -26.24 -4.65 7.05
N VAL A 253 -25.68 -4.13 8.13
CA VAL A 253 -26.26 -4.29 9.49
C VAL A 253 -27.70 -3.77 9.52
N ASN A 254 -27.94 -2.55 9.03
CA ASN A 254 -29.28 -1.97 9.02
C ASN A 254 -30.22 -2.70 8.04
N TYR A 255 -29.75 -3.02 6.84
CA TYR A 255 -30.52 -3.77 5.83
C TYR A 255 -30.98 -5.15 6.34
N LEU A 256 -30.09 -5.89 7.01
CA LEU A 256 -30.42 -7.21 7.54
C LEU A 256 -31.31 -7.13 8.79
N LYS A 257 -31.15 -6.11 9.64
CA LYS A 257 -32.08 -5.83 10.75
C LYS A 257 -33.50 -5.58 10.25
N GLU A 258 -33.68 -4.73 9.22
CA GLU A 258 -34.98 -4.48 8.59
C GLU A 258 -35.65 -5.77 8.08
N LYS A 259 -34.85 -6.80 7.73
CA LYS A 259 -35.32 -8.12 7.27
C LYS A 259 -35.48 -9.15 8.39
N GLY A 260 -35.34 -8.75 9.64
CA GLY A 260 -35.54 -9.60 10.82
C GLY A 260 -34.36 -10.48 11.19
N PHE A 261 -33.14 -10.19 10.71
CA PHE A 261 -31.94 -10.91 11.14
C PHE A 261 -31.40 -10.36 12.47
N LYS A 262 -30.87 -11.26 13.31
CA LYS A 262 -30.19 -10.91 14.57
C LYS A 262 -28.74 -10.53 14.30
N ILE A 263 -28.53 -9.34 13.74
CA ILE A 263 -27.19 -8.82 13.39
C ILE A 263 -26.78 -7.63 14.25
N PHE A 264 -25.51 -7.60 14.61
CA PHE A 264 -24.84 -6.52 15.34
C PHE A 264 -23.65 -6.03 14.53
N GLY A 265 -23.14 -4.85 14.85
CA GLY A 265 -22.02 -4.26 14.12
C GLY A 265 -21.08 -3.52 15.04
N TYR A 266 -19.82 -3.51 14.66
CA TYR A 266 -18.77 -2.69 15.26
C TYR A 266 -17.96 -2.03 14.15
N GLU A 267 -17.66 -0.75 14.28
CA GLU A 267 -16.75 -0.03 13.38
C GLU A 267 -15.87 0.88 14.24
N PRO A 268 -14.55 0.61 14.35
CA PRO A 268 -13.65 1.40 15.18
C PRO A 268 -13.53 2.85 14.69
N PHE A 269 -13.72 3.11 13.40
CA PHE A 269 -13.57 4.43 12.80
C PHE A 269 -14.88 4.97 12.21
N PHE A 270 -15.99 4.83 12.95
CA PHE A 270 -17.31 5.15 12.41
C PHE A 270 -17.43 6.63 12.05
N ARG A 271 -17.89 6.90 10.83
CA ARG A 271 -18.12 8.25 10.30
C ARG A 271 -19.56 8.40 9.80
N ALA A 272 -20.33 9.25 10.50
CA ALA A 272 -21.68 9.62 10.05
C ALA A 272 -21.62 10.36 8.70
N LYS A 273 -22.66 10.21 7.86
CA LYS A 273 -22.72 10.79 6.49
C LYS A 273 -22.46 12.30 6.41
N SER A 274 -22.65 13.04 7.50
CA SER A 274 -22.47 14.51 7.58
C SER A 274 -21.24 14.96 8.39
N ARG A 275 -20.44 14.04 8.94
CA ARG A 275 -19.31 14.38 9.82
C ARG A 275 -17.98 14.12 9.13
N SER A 276 -17.07 15.08 9.17
CA SER A 276 -15.68 14.92 8.74
C SER A 276 -14.82 14.15 9.76
N LYS A 277 -15.34 13.94 10.97
CA LYS A 277 -14.64 13.33 12.11
C LYS A 277 -15.28 12.01 12.54
N ILE A 278 -14.49 11.19 13.23
CA ILE A 278 -14.93 9.93 13.84
C ILE A 278 -15.95 10.22 14.95
N ASP A 279 -17.05 9.48 14.96
CA ASP A 279 -18.10 9.58 15.97
C ASP A 279 -17.84 8.60 17.12
N ILE A 280 -17.03 9.03 18.09
CA ILE A 280 -16.67 8.21 19.26
C ILE A 280 -17.90 7.75 20.04
N GLY A 281 -18.95 8.60 20.13
CA GLY A 281 -20.18 8.24 20.83
C GLY A 281 -20.88 7.03 20.19
N PHE A 282 -20.90 6.98 18.85
CA PHE A 282 -21.42 5.83 18.12
C PHE A 282 -20.56 4.57 18.33
N VAL A 283 -19.23 4.70 18.31
CA VAL A 283 -18.32 3.58 18.59
C VAL A 283 -18.57 3.01 19.99
N LEU A 284 -18.64 3.87 21.00
CA LEU A 284 -18.91 3.48 22.39
C LEU A 284 -20.26 2.78 22.54
N ASN A 285 -21.32 3.29 21.89
CA ASN A 285 -22.62 2.64 21.88
C ASN A 285 -22.59 1.26 21.21
N SER A 286 -21.77 1.09 20.17
CA SER A 286 -21.59 -0.21 19.51
C SER A 286 -20.87 -1.21 20.42
N ILE A 287 -19.84 -0.76 21.14
CA ILE A 287 -19.13 -1.55 22.17
C ILE A 287 -20.10 -1.98 23.28
N MET A 288 -20.89 -1.05 23.82
CA MET A 288 -21.87 -1.36 24.87
C MET A 288 -22.95 -2.35 24.42
N LYS A 289 -23.41 -2.23 23.16
CA LYS A 289 -24.37 -3.19 22.59
C LYS A 289 -23.77 -4.58 22.43
N LEU A 290 -22.53 -4.68 21.95
CA LEU A 290 -21.82 -5.95 21.91
C LEU A 290 -21.60 -6.53 23.31
N GLU A 291 -21.25 -5.69 24.30
CA GLU A 291 -21.07 -6.12 25.69
C GLU A 291 -22.34 -6.77 26.21
N TYR A 292 -23.47 -6.07 26.07
CA TYR A 292 -24.78 -6.57 26.48
C TYR A 292 -25.14 -7.89 25.79
N GLU A 293 -24.90 -7.98 24.49
CA GLU A 293 -25.21 -9.17 23.70
C GLU A 293 -24.35 -10.39 24.04
N VAL A 294 -23.04 -10.20 24.24
CA VAL A 294 -22.16 -11.29 24.68
C VAL A 294 -22.54 -11.72 26.09
N LYS A 295 -22.88 -10.77 26.96
CA LYS A 295 -23.29 -11.04 28.34
C LYS A 295 -24.60 -11.81 28.44
N LEU A 296 -25.59 -11.52 27.61
CA LEU A 296 -26.87 -12.21 27.67
C LEU A 296 -26.89 -13.51 26.87
N ASN A 297 -26.36 -13.47 25.66
CA ASN A 297 -26.63 -14.50 24.65
C ASN A 297 -25.36 -15.27 24.23
N GLY A 298 -24.18 -14.91 24.78
CA GLY A 298 -22.91 -15.56 24.49
C GLY A 298 -22.29 -15.14 23.15
N LEU A 299 -21.41 -15.98 22.60
CA LEU A 299 -20.69 -15.75 21.35
C LEU A 299 -21.59 -15.89 20.11
N PHE A 300 -21.09 -15.47 18.95
CA PHE A 300 -21.85 -15.38 17.69
C PHE A 300 -21.73 -16.63 16.83
N ASP A 301 -22.80 -16.95 16.10
CA ASP A 301 -22.81 -18.04 15.11
C ASP A 301 -22.06 -17.64 13.83
N VAL A 302 -22.13 -16.35 13.48
CA VAL A 302 -21.50 -15.80 12.27
C VAL A 302 -20.75 -14.53 12.59
N VAL A 303 -19.50 -14.45 12.17
CA VAL A 303 -18.71 -13.21 12.12
C VAL A 303 -18.49 -12.85 10.66
N VAL A 304 -18.71 -11.59 10.29
CA VAL A 304 -18.41 -11.08 8.95
C VAL A 304 -17.26 -10.08 9.07
N LEU A 305 -16.24 -10.24 8.24
CA LEU A 305 -15.06 -9.38 8.16
C LEU A 305 -14.84 -8.94 6.71
N ASP A 306 -15.62 -7.94 6.30
CA ASP A 306 -15.68 -7.52 4.91
C ASP A 306 -14.70 -6.39 4.60
N SER A 307 -13.64 -6.71 3.88
CA SER A 307 -12.69 -5.73 3.35
C SER A 307 -11.99 -4.90 4.46
N VAL A 308 -11.81 -5.51 5.64
CA VAL A 308 -11.18 -4.88 6.81
C VAL A 308 -9.68 -5.13 6.82
N ILE A 309 -9.24 -6.38 6.66
CA ILE A 309 -7.81 -6.74 6.71
C ILE A 309 -7.00 -6.30 5.49
N ASN A 310 -7.64 -5.68 4.49
CA ASN A 310 -6.93 -4.93 3.45
C ASN A 310 -6.70 -3.46 3.82
N SER A 311 -7.26 -2.94 4.92
CA SER A 311 -7.12 -1.53 5.37
C SER A 311 -6.55 -1.45 6.78
N ILE A 312 -5.49 -2.23 7.04
CA ILE A 312 -4.72 -2.28 8.29
C ILE A 312 -3.37 -1.56 8.13
N THR A 313 -2.68 -1.25 9.22
CA THR A 313 -1.39 -0.54 9.19
C THR A 313 -0.18 -1.40 9.53
N SER A 314 -0.37 -2.60 10.07
CA SER A 314 0.69 -3.54 10.40
C SER A 314 0.17 -4.98 10.48
N ASN A 315 1.09 -5.95 10.42
CA ASN A 315 0.73 -7.35 10.66
C ASN A 315 0.28 -7.59 12.11
N ASP A 316 0.75 -6.81 13.08
CA ASP A 316 0.26 -6.88 14.47
C ASP A 316 -1.20 -6.43 14.54
N TYR A 317 -1.57 -5.37 13.83
CA TYR A 317 -2.97 -4.94 13.75
C TYR A 317 -3.85 -5.97 13.02
N GLN A 318 -3.29 -6.67 12.01
CA GLN A 318 -3.95 -7.82 11.39
C GLN A 318 -4.27 -8.92 12.40
N ASP A 319 -3.30 -9.24 13.27
CA ASP A 319 -3.44 -10.24 14.31
C ASP A 319 -4.52 -9.83 15.31
N PHE A 320 -4.56 -8.57 15.74
CA PHE A 320 -5.58 -8.09 16.67
C PHE A 320 -7.00 -8.23 16.11
N VAL A 321 -7.20 -7.90 14.83
CA VAL A 321 -8.49 -8.03 14.14
C VAL A 321 -8.90 -9.50 14.02
N LEU A 322 -7.99 -10.38 13.55
CA LEU A 322 -8.30 -11.81 13.34
C LEU A 322 -8.50 -12.57 14.65
N THR A 323 -7.70 -12.27 15.67
CA THR A 323 -7.89 -12.79 17.04
C THR A 323 -9.21 -12.34 17.63
N SER A 324 -9.62 -11.08 17.42
CA SER A 324 -10.94 -10.58 17.86
C SER A 324 -12.08 -11.30 17.15
N CYS A 325 -11.97 -11.55 15.85
CA CYS A 325 -12.94 -12.35 15.10
C CYS A 325 -13.02 -13.79 15.63
N ASN A 326 -11.88 -14.43 15.88
CA ASN A 326 -11.84 -15.75 16.52
C ASN A 326 -12.54 -15.73 17.88
N ALA A 327 -12.24 -14.75 18.74
CA ALA A 327 -12.78 -14.65 20.09
C ALA A 327 -14.30 -14.48 20.13
N LEU A 328 -14.87 -13.83 19.11
CA LEU A 328 -16.32 -13.59 19.00
C LEU A 328 -17.11 -14.80 18.50
N MET A 329 -16.45 -15.87 18.03
CA MET A 329 -17.12 -17.04 17.43
C MET A 329 -17.43 -18.15 18.44
N LYS A 330 -18.61 -18.74 18.31
CA LYS A 330 -18.95 -20.05 18.91
C LYS A 330 -18.03 -21.18 18.40
N PRO A 331 -17.97 -22.36 19.06
CA PRO A 331 -17.17 -23.50 18.60
C PRO A 331 -17.46 -23.94 17.16
N ASP A 332 -18.74 -23.92 16.79
CA ASP A 332 -19.27 -24.28 15.46
C ASP A 332 -19.54 -23.05 14.57
N GLY A 333 -19.13 -21.87 15.02
CA GLY A 333 -19.33 -20.62 14.31
C GLY A 333 -18.52 -20.54 13.01
N VAL A 334 -18.91 -19.60 12.15
CA VAL A 334 -18.25 -19.34 10.87
C VAL A 334 -17.83 -17.87 10.73
N LEU A 335 -16.61 -17.66 10.23
CA LEU A 335 -16.13 -16.37 9.76
C LEU A 335 -16.25 -16.32 8.24
N TYR A 336 -16.92 -15.29 7.73
CA TYR A 336 -16.88 -14.90 6.31
C TYR A 336 -15.99 -13.67 6.15
N LEU A 337 -14.96 -13.77 5.32
CA LEU A 337 -13.95 -12.72 5.18
C LEU A 337 -13.73 -12.38 3.70
N ALA A 338 -13.53 -11.10 3.42
CA ALA A 338 -13.03 -10.63 2.13
C ALA A 338 -11.79 -9.75 2.27
N THR A 339 -10.83 -9.92 1.36
CA THR A 339 -9.62 -9.09 1.27
C THR A 339 -9.17 -8.92 -0.18
N ARG A 340 -8.32 -7.91 -0.45
CA ARG A 340 -7.77 -7.65 -1.78
C ARG A 340 -6.76 -8.71 -2.20
N THR A 341 -6.75 -9.05 -3.49
CA THR A 341 -5.80 -10.05 -4.02
C THR A 341 -4.53 -9.41 -4.55
N LEU A 342 -3.39 -10.09 -4.41
CA LEU A 342 -2.12 -9.66 -5.01
C LEU A 342 -2.23 -9.50 -6.53
N GLU A 343 -2.95 -10.40 -7.20
CA GLU A 343 -3.15 -10.35 -8.64
C GLU A 343 -3.93 -9.09 -9.07
N SER A 344 -4.78 -8.55 -8.20
CA SER A 344 -5.48 -7.27 -8.46
C SER A 344 -4.53 -6.06 -8.38
N ALA A 345 -3.45 -6.15 -7.60
CA ALA A 345 -2.39 -5.14 -7.59
C ALA A 345 -1.49 -5.30 -8.83
N GLU A 346 -1.07 -6.53 -9.14
CA GLU A 346 -0.18 -6.83 -10.26
C GLU A 346 -0.83 -6.61 -11.64
N SER A 347 -2.12 -6.94 -11.80
CA SER A 347 -2.83 -6.76 -13.07
C SER A 347 -2.89 -5.29 -13.51
N LYS A 348 -2.93 -4.35 -12.57
CA LYS A 348 -2.83 -2.91 -12.87
C LYS A 348 -1.47 -2.53 -13.43
N VAL A 349 -0.40 -3.17 -12.95
CA VAL A 349 0.97 -2.98 -13.45
C VAL A 349 1.17 -3.61 -14.84
N ARG A 350 0.46 -4.71 -15.13
CA ARG A 350 0.54 -5.44 -16.41
C ARG A 350 -0.39 -4.92 -17.52
N ALA A 351 -1.32 -4.01 -17.23
CA ALA A 351 -2.28 -3.52 -18.21
C ALA A 351 -1.60 -2.68 -19.30
N SER A 352 -1.65 -3.15 -20.55
CA SER A 352 -1.09 -2.50 -21.73
C SER A 352 -1.92 -1.30 -22.23
N VAL A 353 -3.14 -1.11 -21.74
CA VAL A 353 -4.01 0.03 -22.08
C VAL A 353 -4.72 0.53 -20.81
N THR A 354 -4.70 1.85 -20.58
CA THR A 354 -5.42 2.48 -19.45
C THR A 354 -6.67 3.22 -19.94
N THR A 355 -7.85 2.61 -19.85
CA THR A 355 -9.14 3.25 -20.19
C THR A 355 -9.85 3.90 -18.99
N GLN A 356 -9.32 3.79 -17.77
CA GLN A 356 -9.96 4.31 -16.55
C GLN A 356 -9.29 5.58 -15.99
N LYS A 357 -10.12 6.46 -15.40
CA LYS A 357 -9.70 7.61 -14.56
C LYS A 357 -9.09 7.20 -13.19
N GLY A 358 -8.81 5.90 -12.98
CA GLY A 358 -8.29 5.33 -11.73
C GLY A 358 -6.80 4.97 -11.76
N ARG A 359 -6.22 4.74 -10.57
CA ARG A 359 -4.79 4.52 -10.28
C ARG A 359 -4.11 3.46 -11.15
N SER A 360 -2.88 3.73 -11.57
CA SER A 360 -2.09 2.95 -12.54
C SER A 360 -1.10 1.93 -11.93
N ILE A 361 -0.55 2.15 -10.73
CA ILE A 361 0.52 1.29 -10.14
C ILE A 361 0.36 1.20 -8.62
N GLU A 362 0.52 -0.01 -8.06
CA GLU A 362 0.63 -0.25 -6.62
C GLU A 362 2.09 -0.68 -6.32
N PHE A 363 2.73 -0.05 -5.33
CA PHE A 363 4.08 -0.40 -4.87
C PHE A 363 3.98 -1.19 -3.58
N LEU A 364 4.41 -2.46 -3.60
CA LEU A 364 4.25 -3.39 -2.48
C LEU A 364 5.55 -3.52 -1.68
N ASP A 365 5.46 -3.47 -0.34
CA ASP A 365 6.55 -3.89 0.54
C ASP A 365 6.65 -5.42 0.67
N LYS A 366 7.65 -5.90 1.42
CA LYS A 366 7.88 -7.33 1.69
C LYS A 366 6.68 -8.02 2.35
N ASP A 367 5.87 -7.24 3.06
CA ASP A 367 4.67 -7.70 3.74
C ASP A 367 3.42 -7.44 2.87
N ASN A 368 3.56 -7.13 1.58
CA ASN A 368 2.50 -6.85 0.61
C ASN A 368 1.56 -5.70 1.02
N PHE A 369 2.06 -4.68 1.70
CA PHE A 369 1.37 -3.41 1.86
C PHE A 369 1.70 -2.46 0.72
N SER A 370 0.75 -1.62 0.32
CA SER A 370 0.99 -0.47 -0.53
C SER A 370 0.52 0.82 0.13
N ALA A 371 1.36 1.84 0.09
CA ALA A 371 1.00 3.17 0.59
C ALA A 371 0.32 4.01 -0.49
N THR A 372 -0.77 4.68 -0.13
CA THR A 372 -1.40 5.69 -0.96
C THR A 372 -1.73 6.92 -0.16
N PHE A 373 -1.35 8.09 -0.65
CA PHE A 373 -1.84 9.35 -0.13
C PHE A 373 -3.23 9.66 -0.67
N ARG A 374 -4.13 10.07 0.20
CA ARG A 374 -5.48 10.53 -0.14
C ARG A 374 -5.98 11.46 0.95
N GLU A 375 -6.78 12.46 0.59
CA GLU A 375 -7.38 13.39 1.56
C GLU A 375 -6.37 13.99 2.57
N GLY A 376 -5.13 14.25 2.13
CA GLY A 376 -4.09 14.86 2.96
C GLY A 376 -3.32 13.90 3.88
N VAL A 377 -3.63 12.60 3.85
CA VAL A 377 -2.99 11.59 4.72
C VAL A 377 -2.51 10.37 3.94
N TRP A 378 -1.48 9.70 4.46
CA TRP A 378 -1.07 8.38 3.97
C TRP A 378 -1.97 7.28 4.51
N THR A 379 -2.34 6.35 3.64
CA THR A 379 -3.12 5.15 3.97
C THR A 379 -2.38 3.93 3.46
N LEU A 380 -2.57 2.78 4.11
CA LEU A 380 -2.02 1.51 3.64
C LEU A 380 -3.13 0.60 3.10
N GLN A 381 -2.81 -0.17 2.07
CA GLN A 381 -3.62 -1.27 1.61
C GLN A 381 -2.81 -2.57 1.65
N LYS A 382 -3.34 -3.59 2.31
CA LYS A 382 -2.73 -4.92 2.36
C LYS A 382 -3.32 -5.81 1.27
N PHE A 383 -2.46 -6.59 0.63
CA PHE A 383 -2.83 -7.57 -0.38
C PHE A 383 -2.37 -8.97 0.04
N HIS A 384 -3.07 -9.98 -0.47
CA HIS A 384 -2.79 -11.39 -0.21
C HIS A 384 -2.91 -12.20 -1.50
N SER A 385 -2.01 -13.15 -1.74
CA SER A 385 -2.33 -14.30 -2.63
C SER A 385 -3.25 -15.27 -1.88
N LYS A 386 -3.86 -16.19 -2.61
CA LYS A 386 -4.65 -17.28 -2.03
C LYS A 386 -3.86 -18.06 -0.97
N GLU A 387 -2.61 -18.41 -1.28
CA GLU A 387 -1.73 -19.20 -0.43
C GLU A 387 -1.34 -18.43 0.84
N SER A 388 -0.99 -17.15 0.69
CA SER A 388 -0.64 -16.29 1.82
C SER A 388 -1.84 -16.08 2.76
N LEU A 389 -3.05 -15.98 2.21
CA LEU A 389 -4.28 -15.84 2.99
C LEU A 389 -4.63 -17.12 3.74
N ILE A 390 -4.52 -18.29 3.08
CA ILE A 390 -4.71 -19.59 3.74
C ILE A 390 -3.72 -19.73 4.91
N LYS A 391 -2.41 -19.54 4.64
CA LYS A 391 -1.35 -19.63 5.66
C LYS A 391 -1.57 -18.69 6.84
N LEU A 392 -2.12 -17.50 6.60
CA LEU A 392 -2.48 -16.55 7.65
C LEU A 392 -3.66 -17.07 8.48
N LEU A 393 -4.76 -17.45 7.83
CA LEU A 393 -6.01 -17.80 8.49
C LEU A 393 -5.93 -19.13 9.25
N THR A 394 -5.11 -20.07 8.79
CA THR A 394 -4.90 -21.36 9.48
C THR A 394 -4.24 -21.22 10.86
N LYS A 395 -3.72 -20.03 11.21
CA LYS A 395 -3.25 -19.73 12.57
C LYS A 395 -4.40 -19.53 13.56
N TYR A 396 -5.59 -19.16 13.07
CA TYR A 396 -6.75 -18.81 13.89
C TYR A 396 -7.92 -19.78 13.72
N PHE A 397 -7.95 -20.57 12.64
CA PHE A 397 -9.07 -21.44 12.30
C PHE A 397 -8.56 -22.77 11.73
N LEU A 398 -9.15 -23.89 12.16
CA LEU A 398 -8.74 -25.22 11.67
C LEU A 398 -9.18 -25.43 10.21
N ASN A 399 -10.40 -25.00 9.88
CA ASN A 399 -11.00 -25.25 8.58
C ASN A 399 -11.09 -23.94 7.79
N VAL A 400 -10.19 -23.75 6.83
CA VAL A 400 -10.11 -22.56 5.99
C VAL A 400 -10.33 -22.94 4.53
N THR A 401 -11.34 -22.34 3.90
CA THR A 401 -11.55 -22.44 2.45
C THR A 401 -11.48 -21.05 1.83
N VAL A 402 -10.70 -20.90 0.75
CA VAL A 402 -10.56 -19.63 0.03
C VAL A 402 -11.00 -19.80 -1.40
N SER A 403 -11.96 -18.97 -1.81
CA SER A 403 -12.42 -18.82 -3.19
C SER A 403 -11.97 -17.46 -3.74
N ARG A 404 -12.02 -17.33 -5.06
CA ARG A 404 -11.49 -16.17 -5.78
C ARG A 404 -12.62 -15.43 -6.49
N GLY A 405 -12.71 -14.13 -6.23
CA GLY A 405 -13.42 -13.16 -7.07
C GLY A 405 -12.46 -12.44 -8.03
N SER A 406 -12.97 -11.45 -8.77
CA SER A 406 -12.19 -10.67 -9.73
C SER A 406 -11.09 -9.82 -9.08
N SER A 407 -11.41 -9.13 -7.97
CA SER A 407 -10.49 -8.25 -7.25
C SER A 407 -10.37 -8.55 -5.75
N GLN A 408 -11.01 -9.63 -5.28
CA GLN A 408 -11.01 -10.04 -3.88
C GLN A 408 -10.89 -11.56 -3.73
N HIS A 409 -10.29 -11.98 -2.62
CA HIS A 409 -10.41 -13.34 -2.10
C HIS A 409 -11.55 -13.37 -1.09
N TYR A 410 -12.33 -14.46 -1.12
CA TYR A 410 -13.33 -14.74 -0.10
C TYR A 410 -12.91 -15.96 0.69
N ALA A 411 -12.82 -15.83 2.01
CA ALA A 411 -12.51 -16.92 2.90
C ALA A 411 -13.74 -17.30 3.75
N VAL A 412 -13.92 -18.60 3.93
CA VAL A 412 -14.85 -19.18 4.91
C VAL A 412 -14.00 -19.94 5.91
N CYS A 413 -14.01 -19.49 7.16
CA CYS A 413 -13.22 -20.08 8.22
C CYS A 413 -14.14 -20.64 9.31
N LYS A 414 -13.89 -21.87 9.76
CA LYS A 414 -14.67 -22.55 10.80
C LYS A 414 -13.73 -23.13 11.86
N ASN A 415 -14.31 -23.47 13.01
CA ASN A 415 -13.61 -24.10 14.13
C ASN A 415 -12.46 -23.21 14.62
N PRO A 416 -12.79 -22.14 15.36
CA PRO A 416 -11.79 -21.22 15.89
C PRO A 416 -10.79 -21.97 16.78
N ILE A 417 -9.50 -21.81 16.47
CA ILE A 417 -8.40 -22.39 17.25
C ILE A 417 -8.34 -21.71 18.61
N ARG A 418 -8.05 -22.48 19.65
CA ARG A 418 -7.75 -21.94 20.98
C ARG A 418 -6.39 -21.23 20.97
N LEU A 419 -6.41 -19.92 21.20
CA LEU A 419 -5.22 -19.09 21.44
C LEU A 419 -4.96 -18.94 22.94
N SER A 420 -3.81 -18.36 23.31
CA SER A 420 -3.49 -18.09 24.72
C SER A 420 -4.34 -16.94 25.29
N ASP A 421 -4.53 -16.94 26.61
CA ASP A 421 -5.24 -15.85 27.32
C ASP A 421 -4.58 -14.47 27.04
N GLU A 422 -3.26 -14.43 26.94
CA GLU A 422 -2.48 -13.22 26.62
C GLU A 422 -2.73 -12.73 25.20
N GLN A 423 -2.80 -13.63 24.22
CA GLN A 423 -3.11 -13.29 22.83
C GLN A 423 -4.50 -12.66 22.73
N TYR A 424 -5.50 -13.27 23.35
CA TYR A 424 -6.86 -12.71 23.37
C TYR A 424 -6.90 -11.35 24.07
N LEU A 425 -6.32 -11.24 25.26
CA LEU A 425 -6.31 -9.99 26.03
C LEU A 425 -5.66 -8.86 25.23
N THR A 426 -4.49 -9.11 24.65
CA THR A 426 -3.73 -8.13 23.86
C THR A 426 -4.52 -7.69 22.64
N ALA A 427 -5.05 -8.62 21.86
CA ALA A 427 -5.81 -8.33 20.66
C ALA A 427 -7.09 -7.53 20.95
N LEU A 428 -7.92 -8.02 21.89
CA LEU A 428 -9.20 -7.40 22.22
C LEU A 428 -9.01 -6.00 22.83
N THR A 429 -7.99 -5.83 23.67
CA THR A 429 -7.63 -4.51 24.25
C THR A 429 -7.25 -3.52 23.16
N ASN A 430 -6.39 -3.92 22.23
CA ASN A 430 -5.92 -3.03 21.18
C ASN A 430 -7.00 -2.72 20.13
N GLU A 431 -7.86 -3.68 19.81
CA GLU A 431 -8.91 -3.53 18.80
C GLU A 431 -10.13 -2.75 19.32
N PHE A 432 -10.56 -2.97 20.57
CA PHE A 432 -11.69 -2.24 21.16
C PHE A 432 -11.30 -0.93 21.85
N ASN A 433 -10.01 -0.59 21.93
CA ASN A 433 -9.53 0.66 22.53
C ASN A 433 -8.46 1.34 21.69
N ILE A 434 -8.58 1.27 20.37
CA ILE A 434 -7.67 1.87 19.40
C ILE A 434 -7.32 3.34 19.71
N GLU A 435 -6.17 3.78 19.21
CA GLU A 435 -5.74 5.18 19.22
C GLU A 435 -6.53 5.99 18.17
N TYR A 436 -7.00 7.17 18.56
CA TYR A 436 -7.66 8.19 17.75
C TYR A 436 -6.75 9.43 17.61
N PRO A 437 -7.11 10.43 16.78
CA PRO A 437 -6.33 11.66 16.65
C PRO A 437 -5.97 12.29 18.00
N ASN A 438 -4.79 12.91 18.07
CA ASN A 438 -4.21 13.50 19.29
C ASN A 438 -3.90 12.48 20.40
N ASN A 439 -3.53 11.25 20.04
CA ASN A 439 -3.20 10.15 20.97
C ASN A 439 -4.36 9.79 21.93
N TYR A 440 -5.60 10.08 21.54
CA TYR A 440 -6.77 9.83 22.38
C TYR A 440 -7.15 8.34 22.36
N ARG A 441 -7.56 7.79 23.52
CA ARG A 441 -8.20 6.48 23.67
C ARG A 441 -9.40 6.64 24.59
N HIS A 442 -10.52 5.98 24.28
CA HIS A 442 -11.75 6.18 25.07
C HIS A 442 -11.75 5.39 26.39
N ASN A 443 -10.95 4.31 26.52
CA ASN A 443 -10.79 3.51 27.73
C ASN A 443 -12.12 2.96 28.29
N LYS A 444 -13.04 2.54 27.41
CA LYS A 444 -14.37 1.99 27.77
C LYS A 444 -14.60 0.58 27.18
N HIS A 445 -13.54 -0.19 27.03
CA HIS A 445 -13.54 -1.50 26.39
C HIS A 445 -13.52 -2.66 27.38
N GLU A 446 -12.97 -2.45 28.58
CA GLU A 446 -12.64 -3.50 29.55
C GLU A 446 -13.82 -4.43 29.87
N LYS A 447 -15.03 -3.91 30.01
CA LYS A 447 -16.22 -4.73 30.29
C LYS A 447 -16.53 -5.70 29.17
N LEU A 448 -16.53 -5.23 27.92
CA LEU A 448 -16.70 -6.07 26.74
C LEU A 448 -15.57 -7.11 26.64
N VAL A 449 -14.31 -6.67 26.82
CA VAL A 449 -13.15 -7.57 26.75
C VAL A 449 -13.24 -8.68 27.79
N ASN A 450 -13.54 -8.34 29.05
CA ASN A 450 -13.69 -9.30 30.13
C ASN A 450 -14.83 -10.30 29.87
N GLU A 451 -15.96 -9.83 29.34
CA GLU A 451 -17.07 -10.72 29.00
C GLU A 451 -16.70 -11.66 27.84
N ILE A 452 -16.05 -11.16 26.78
CA ILE A 452 -15.56 -12.02 25.68
C ILE A 452 -14.57 -13.06 26.22
N LEU A 453 -13.58 -12.65 27.04
CA LEU A 453 -12.59 -13.57 27.62
C LEU A 453 -13.25 -14.66 28.46
N LYS A 454 -14.25 -14.31 29.27
CA LYS A 454 -15.05 -15.28 30.02
C LYS A 454 -15.72 -16.29 29.08
N ARG A 455 -16.39 -15.82 28.03
CA ARG A 455 -17.08 -16.70 27.06
C ARG A 455 -16.12 -17.56 26.25
N VAL A 456 -14.93 -17.05 25.91
CA VAL A 456 -13.88 -17.81 25.24
C VAL A 456 -13.35 -18.92 26.15
N LYS A 457 -13.20 -18.68 27.46
CA LYS A 457 -12.83 -19.72 28.43
C LYS A 457 -13.89 -20.82 28.49
N GLU A 458 -15.17 -20.45 28.61
CA GLU A 458 -16.30 -21.39 28.56
C GLU A 458 -16.26 -22.22 27.27
N ARG A 459 -16.13 -21.56 26.12
CA ARG A 459 -16.01 -22.18 24.79
C ARG A 459 -14.89 -23.23 24.72
N ASN A 460 -13.71 -22.89 25.25
CA ASN A 460 -12.53 -23.74 25.14
C ASN A 460 -12.54 -24.93 26.11
N VAL A 461 -13.35 -24.88 27.18
CA VAL A 461 -13.56 -26.02 28.08
C VAL A 461 -14.50 -27.04 27.45
N SER A 462 -15.53 -26.60 26.72
CA SER A 462 -16.52 -27.48 26.07
C SER A 462 -16.02 -28.25 24.84
N CYS A 463 -14.79 -27.96 24.37
CA CYS A 463 -14.18 -28.60 23.19
C CYS A 463 -13.09 -29.64 23.54
N ASN A 464 -12.82 -29.85 24.83
CA ASN A 464 -12.08 -31.00 25.35
C ASN A 464 -13.08 -32.11 25.69
#